data_AF-A0A9C7QFZ2-F1
#
_entry.id   AF-A0A9C7QFZ2-F1
#
_cell.length_a   1.000
_cell.length_b   1.000
_cell.length_c   1.000
_cell.angle_alpha   90.00
_cell.angle_beta   90.00
_cell.angle_gamma   90.00
#
_symmetry.space_group_name_H-M   'P 1'
#
loop_
_entity.id
_entity.type
_entity.pdbx_description
1 polymer ?
#
loop_
_entity_poly.entity_id
_entity_poly.type
_entity_poly.pdbx_seq_one_letter_code
_entity_poly.pdbx_strand_id
1 'polypeptide(L)'
;MKDMFCFQCQQTAHNTGCEGKAGVCGKKADTANYQDEIIGALIGLSRAAKDGNPTERTDALMEKALFTTITNVNFNDTTIREIISEVQQEKQRISRGEHPDYDMKKLWDGDENIRSLKSLVLFGLKGMAAYAYHARVLRHTCREVDEFFYEALFQIGEDGSQESLLPLVLKTGNINLKCLELLDHANTQTYGDPVPTEVPLTIEKGPFIVVSGHDLHDMKLLLEQTDGKGINIYTHSE
;
A
#
# COMPACT_ATOMS: atom_id res chain seq x y z
N MET A 1 14.11 -3.63 -25.40
CA MET A 1 14.23 -3.05 -24.05
C MET A 1 12.84 -3.17 -23.43
N LYS A 2 12.71 -3.62 -22.18
CA LYS A 2 11.40 -3.68 -21.51
C LYS A 2 10.96 -2.25 -21.19
N ASP A 3 9.70 -1.90 -21.47
CA ASP A 3 9.19 -0.56 -21.17
C ASP A 3 8.83 -0.41 -19.67
N MET A 4 8.51 -1.53 -19.02
CA MET A 4 8.24 -1.69 -17.58
C MET A 4 8.56 -3.13 -17.14
N PHE A 5 8.46 -3.40 -15.83
CA PHE A 5 8.35 -4.77 -15.31
C PHE A 5 7.39 -4.78 -14.10
N CYS A 6 6.30 -5.53 -14.18
CA CYS A 6 5.35 -5.66 -13.06
C CYS A 6 4.71 -7.04 -13.05
N PHE A 7 4.76 -7.72 -11.89
CA PHE A 7 4.25 -9.08 -11.70
C PHE A 7 3.51 -9.29 -10.37
N GLN A 8 3.05 -8.20 -9.76
CA GLN A 8 2.47 -8.25 -8.40
C GLN A 8 1.04 -8.81 -8.33
N CYS A 9 0.33 -8.95 -9.46
CA CYS A 9 -1.06 -9.41 -9.48
C CYS A 9 -1.20 -10.75 -10.20
N GLN A 10 -2.25 -11.48 -9.83
CA GLN A 10 -2.57 -12.81 -10.37
C GLN A 10 -2.76 -12.79 -11.90
N GLN A 11 -3.23 -11.68 -12.46
CA GLN A 11 -3.48 -11.53 -13.90
C GLN A 11 -2.24 -11.07 -14.69
N THR A 12 -1.04 -11.11 -14.12
CA THR A 12 0.17 -10.69 -14.83
C THR A 12 0.34 -11.45 -16.15
N ALA A 13 0.84 -10.77 -17.18
CA ALA A 13 0.95 -11.34 -18.53
C ALA A 13 1.76 -12.64 -18.50
N HIS A 14 1.19 -13.68 -19.13
CA HIS A 14 1.76 -15.03 -19.21
C HIS A 14 2.13 -15.67 -17.86
N ASN A 15 1.59 -15.15 -16.74
CA ASN A 15 1.98 -15.55 -15.39
C ASN A 15 3.50 -15.38 -15.12
N THR A 16 4.15 -14.44 -15.82
CA THR A 16 5.58 -14.13 -15.67
C THR A 16 5.83 -12.67 -15.35
N GLY A 17 5.21 -11.74 -16.07
CA GLY A 17 5.46 -10.31 -15.93
C GLY A 17 4.87 -9.49 -17.07
N CYS A 18 4.33 -8.32 -16.74
CA CYS A 18 3.96 -7.30 -17.71
C CYS A 18 5.19 -6.47 -18.09
N GLU A 19 5.62 -6.54 -19.36
CA GLU A 19 6.89 -5.94 -19.82
C GLU A 19 6.78 -4.94 -20.99
N GLY A 20 5.57 -4.81 -21.57
CA GLY A 20 5.29 -3.92 -22.69
C GLY A 20 4.81 -2.54 -22.27
N LYS A 21 4.12 -1.83 -23.17
CA LYS A 21 3.64 -0.45 -22.93
C LYS A 21 2.57 -0.31 -21.84
N ALA A 22 1.92 -1.41 -21.47
CA ALA A 22 0.94 -1.47 -20.40
C ALA A 22 0.84 -2.87 -19.81
N GLY A 23 0.46 -2.96 -18.54
CA GLY A 23 0.07 -4.20 -17.88
C GLY A 23 -1.37 -4.60 -18.21
N VAL A 24 -1.72 -5.85 -17.88
CA VAL A 24 -3.07 -6.41 -18.11
C VAL A 24 -4.16 -5.60 -17.41
N CYS A 25 -3.85 -4.99 -16.26
CA CYS A 25 -4.76 -4.09 -15.54
C CYS A 25 -4.92 -2.70 -16.16
N GLY A 26 -4.29 -2.43 -17.31
CA GLY A 26 -4.30 -1.11 -17.96
C GLY A 26 -3.26 -0.12 -17.44
N LYS A 27 -2.44 -0.49 -16.44
CA LYS A 27 -1.35 0.36 -15.93
C LYS A 27 -0.32 0.58 -17.02
N LYS A 28 -0.14 1.83 -17.46
CA LYS A 28 0.85 2.18 -18.47
C LYS A 28 2.27 2.08 -17.93
N ALA A 29 3.24 1.95 -18.83
CA ALA A 29 4.65 1.77 -18.47
C ALA A 29 5.23 2.95 -17.66
N ASP A 30 4.88 4.18 -17.99
CA ASP A 30 5.22 5.39 -17.22
C ASP A 30 4.67 5.31 -15.79
N THR A 31 3.37 5.07 -15.62
CA THR A 31 2.75 4.87 -14.30
C THR A 31 3.43 3.75 -13.51
N ALA A 32 3.78 2.63 -14.16
CA ALA A 32 4.48 1.53 -13.51
C ALA A 32 5.87 1.94 -13.02
N ASN A 33 6.63 2.64 -13.86
CA ASN A 33 7.97 3.12 -13.52
C ASN A 33 7.93 4.17 -12.39
N TYR A 34 6.93 5.06 -12.37
CA TYR A 34 6.74 5.99 -11.25
C TYR A 34 6.34 5.29 -9.95
N GLN A 35 5.55 4.22 -10.02
CA GLN A 35 5.27 3.41 -8.82
C GLN A 35 6.55 2.69 -8.32
N ASP A 36 7.45 2.27 -9.20
CA ASP A 36 8.77 1.76 -8.80
C ASP A 36 9.64 2.86 -8.16
N GLU A 37 9.60 4.09 -8.69
CA GLU A 37 10.28 5.25 -8.08
C GLU A 37 9.75 5.54 -6.66
N ILE A 38 8.44 5.39 -6.40
CA ILE A 38 7.90 5.46 -5.03
C ILE A 38 8.59 4.42 -4.14
N ILE A 39 8.63 3.14 -4.56
CA ILE A 39 9.25 2.10 -3.74
C ILE A 39 10.74 2.38 -3.51
N GLY A 40 11.45 2.82 -4.55
CA GLY A 40 12.85 3.23 -4.46
C GLY A 40 13.06 4.35 -3.44
N ALA A 41 12.20 5.37 -3.45
CA ALA A 41 12.22 6.47 -2.50
C ALA A 41 11.89 6.02 -1.07
N LEU A 42 10.94 5.11 -0.89
CA LEU A 42 10.60 4.55 0.41
C LEU A 42 11.72 3.70 1.01
N ILE A 43 12.45 2.92 0.21
CA ILE A 43 13.68 2.22 0.67
C ILE A 43 14.72 3.24 1.13
N GLY A 44 14.88 4.36 0.40
CA GLY A 44 15.72 5.48 0.82
C GLY A 44 15.24 6.11 2.14
N LEU A 45 13.94 6.29 2.31
CA LEU A 45 13.33 6.78 3.55
C LEU A 45 13.59 5.83 4.73
N SER A 46 13.51 4.52 4.51
CA SER A 46 13.84 3.50 5.53
C SER A 46 15.31 3.52 5.94
N ARG A 47 16.23 3.84 5.03
CA ARG A 47 17.64 4.09 5.39
C ARG A 47 17.80 5.34 6.24
N ALA A 48 17.13 6.42 5.86
CA ALA A 48 17.12 7.67 6.63
C ALA A 48 16.48 7.52 8.01
N ALA A 49 15.52 6.62 8.18
CA ALA A 49 14.90 6.35 9.47
C ALA A 49 15.85 5.70 10.49
N LYS A 50 16.98 5.09 10.05
CA LYS A 50 17.95 4.46 10.97
C LYS A 50 18.75 5.47 11.79
N ASP A 51 19.08 6.60 11.20
CA ASP A 51 19.87 7.67 11.84
C ASP A 51 19.08 8.98 12.00
N GLY A 52 17.85 9.00 11.51
CA GLY A 52 16.91 10.10 11.59
C GLY A 52 15.86 9.96 12.67
N ASN A 53 14.88 10.85 12.64
CA ASN A 53 13.79 10.93 13.60
C ASN A 53 12.43 10.85 12.88
N PRO A 54 11.96 9.65 12.48
CA PRO A 54 10.63 9.48 11.91
C PRO A 54 9.56 9.87 12.92
N THR A 55 8.43 10.37 12.43
CA THR A 55 7.26 10.74 13.23
C THR A 55 6.02 10.03 12.70
N GLU A 56 4.88 10.19 13.39
CA GLU A 56 3.60 9.66 12.92
C GLU A 56 3.25 10.14 11.49
N ARG A 57 3.68 11.35 11.12
CA ARG A 57 3.55 11.85 9.74
C ARG A 57 4.36 11.02 8.76
N THR A 58 5.58 10.61 9.14
CA THR A 58 6.43 9.74 8.35
C THR A 58 5.78 8.36 8.18
N ASP A 59 5.22 7.82 9.28
CA ASP A 59 4.54 6.51 9.30
C ASP A 59 3.31 6.53 8.37
N ALA A 60 2.47 7.56 8.46
CA ALA A 60 1.31 7.73 7.59
C ALA A 60 1.69 7.89 6.10
N LEU A 61 2.81 8.58 5.82
CA LEU A 61 3.30 8.72 4.45
C LEU A 61 3.82 7.39 3.89
N MET A 62 4.52 6.59 4.71
CA MET A 62 4.98 5.25 4.35
C MET A 62 3.82 4.36 3.91
N GLU A 63 2.75 4.31 4.71
CA GLU A 63 1.53 3.54 4.41
C GLU A 63 0.84 4.04 3.14
N LYS A 64 0.57 5.35 3.05
CA LYS A 64 -0.10 5.97 1.88
C LYS A 64 0.67 5.69 0.59
N ALA A 65 1.98 5.84 0.63
CA ALA A 65 2.84 5.65 -0.54
C ALA A 65 2.88 4.17 -0.97
N LEU A 66 3.00 3.22 -0.03
CA LEU A 66 2.89 1.79 -0.34
C LEU A 66 1.53 1.43 -0.94
N PHE A 67 0.44 1.88 -0.31
CA PHE A 67 -0.93 1.60 -0.74
C PHE A 67 -1.21 2.14 -2.14
N THR A 68 -0.70 3.34 -2.47
CA THR A 68 -0.81 3.94 -3.81
C THR A 68 -0.29 3.02 -4.93
N THR A 69 0.62 2.11 -4.63
CA THR A 69 1.23 1.19 -5.60
C THR A 69 0.56 -0.19 -5.69
N ILE A 70 -0.54 -0.42 -4.96
CA ILE A 70 -1.36 -1.63 -5.11
C ILE A 70 -2.06 -1.61 -6.48
N THR A 71 -2.31 -2.80 -7.02
CA THR A 71 -3.04 -2.99 -8.28
C THR A 71 -4.40 -2.31 -8.23
N ASN A 72 -4.71 -1.52 -9.26
CA ASN A 72 -5.96 -0.78 -9.43
C ASN A 72 -6.23 0.36 -8.41
N VAL A 73 -5.21 0.81 -7.66
CA VAL A 73 -5.39 1.93 -6.72
C VAL A 73 -5.21 3.29 -7.38
N ASN A 74 -4.06 3.54 -8.03
CA ASN A 74 -3.80 4.86 -8.63
C ASN A 74 -3.11 4.75 -9.99
N PHE A 75 -3.69 5.40 -11.00
CA PHE A 75 -3.19 5.51 -12.38
C PHE A 75 -2.86 6.96 -12.79
N ASN A 76 -2.89 7.90 -11.85
CA ASN A 76 -2.67 9.31 -12.11
C ASN A 76 -1.22 9.69 -11.80
N ASP A 77 -0.42 9.79 -12.86
CA ASP A 77 1.02 10.10 -12.79
C ASP A 77 1.32 11.41 -12.06
N THR A 78 0.44 12.43 -12.14
CA THR A 78 0.64 13.69 -11.41
C THR A 78 0.67 13.42 -9.90
N THR A 79 -0.35 12.73 -9.38
CA THR A 79 -0.45 12.43 -7.95
C THR A 79 0.64 11.46 -7.46
N ILE A 80 1.05 10.51 -8.31
CA ILE A 80 2.13 9.57 -8.01
C ILE A 80 3.45 10.34 -7.87
N ARG A 81 3.74 11.27 -8.78
CA ARG A 81 4.94 12.12 -8.71
C ARG A 81 4.94 13.07 -7.52
N GLU A 82 3.78 13.58 -7.14
CA GLU A 82 3.63 14.36 -5.90
C GLU A 82 4.01 13.52 -4.67
N ILE A 83 3.57 12.26 -4.60
CA ILE A 83 3.93 11.33 -3.51
C ILE A 83 5.44 11.04 -3.50
N ILE A 84 6.08 10.83 -4.66
CA ILE A 84 7.55 10.69 -4.74
C ILE A 84 8.23 11.90 -4.10
N SER A 85 7.80 13.11 -4.47
CA SER A 85 8.33 14.35 -3.92
C SER A 85 8.07 14.47 -2.41
N GLU A 86 6.88 14.09 -1.91
CA GLU A 86 6.57 14.07 -0.47
C GLU A 86 7.53 13.15 0.29
N VAL A 87 7.78 11.93 -0.22
CA VAL A 87 8.70 10.96 0.39
C VAL A 87 10.13 11.48 0.41
N GLN A 88 10.60 12.05 -0.70
CA GLN A 88 11.94 12.63 -0.79
C GLN A 88 12.13 13.82 0.16
N GLN A 89 11.13 14.69 0.28
CA GLN A 89 11.16 15.81 1.23
C GLN A 89 11.16 15.31 2.68
N GLU A 90 10.34 14.31 2.98
CA GLU A 90 10.26 13.74 4.31
C GLU A 90 11.57 13.06 4.72
N LYS A 91 12.23 12.37 3.78
CA LYS A 91 13.57 11.79 3.96
C LYS A 91 14.61 12.84 4.38
N GLN A 92 14.62 14.00 3.72
CA GLN A 92 15.50 15.13 4.06
C GLN A 92 15.10 15.81 5.38
N ARG A 93 13.82 15.74 5.75
CA ARG A 93 13.32 16.28 7.02
C ARG A 93 13.79 15.45 8.20
N ILE A 94 13.77 14.12 8.08
CA ILE A 94 14.04 13.23 9.22
C ILE A 94 15.54 12.96 9.44
N SER A 95 16.36 13.01 8.39
CA SER A 95 17.81 12.75 8.46
C SER A 95 18.60 13.78 7.65
N ARG A 96 19.82 14.08 8.11
CA ARG A 96 20.78 14.94 7.40
C ARG A 96 21.74 14.15 6.51
N GLY A 97 21.68 12.81 6.56
CA GLY A 97 22.52 11.92 5.76
C GLY A 97 22.08 11.85 4.30
N GLU A 98 23.00 11.44 3.44
CA GLU A 98 22.68 11.13 2.04
C GLU A 98 22.10 9.72 1.93
N HIS A 99 20.80 9.64 1.68
CA HIS A 99 20.06 8.39 1.54
C HIS A 99 19.47 8.31 0.13
N PRO A 100 20.23 7.93 -0.90
CA PRO A 100 19.74 7.93 -2.28
C PRO A 100 18.58 6.94 -2.45
N ASP A 101 17.67 7.28 -3.37
CA ASP A 101 16.57 6.39 -3.75
C ASP A 101 17.15 5.08 -4.33
N TYR A 102 16.52 3.96 -3.98
CA TYR A 102 16.95 2.66 -4.47
C TYR A 102 16.54 2.47 -5.93
N ASP A 103 17.50 2.07 -6.77
CA ASP A 103 17.22 1.69 -8.16
C ASP A 103 16.53 0.33 -8.21
N MET A 104 15.21 0.34 -8.42
CA MET A 104 14.39 -0.88 -8.46
C MET A 104 14.81 -1.86 -9.56
N LYS A 105 15.54 -1.42 -10.60
CA LYS A 105 16.11 -2.34 -11.60
C LYS A 105 17.07 -3.35 -10.97
N LYS A 106 17.78 -2.98 -9.91
CA LYS A 106 18.65 -3.91 -9.17
C LYS A 106 17.87 -5.09 -8.57
N LEU A 107 16.61 -4.87 -8.21
CA LEU A 107 15.74 -5.92 -7.69
C LEU A 107 15.09 -6.69 -8.85
N TRP A 108 14.58 -6.01 -9.87
CA TRP A 108 13.91 -6.65 -11.01
C TRP A 108 14.85 -7.49 -11.89
N ASP A 109 16.07 -7.01 -12.12
CA ASP A 109 17.09 -7.68 -12.94
C ASP A 109 18.06 -8.54 -12.09
N GLY A 110 17.83 -8.62 -10.78
CA GLY A 110 18.64 -9.41 -9.85
C GLY A 110 18.44 -10.93 -9.97
N ASP A 111 19.17 -11.69 -9.12
CA ASP A 111 19.02 -13.13 -9.00
C ASP A 111 17.55 -13.52 -8.77
N GLU A 112 17.07 -14.54 -9.47
CA GLU A 112 15.65 -14.90 -9.48
C GLU A 112 15.12 -15.30 -8.10
N ASN A 113 15.90 -16.03 -7.29
CA ASN A 113 15.47 -16.46 -5.97
C ASN A 113 15.46 -15.29 -4.99
N ILE A 114 16.48 -14.43 -5.03
CA ILE A 114 16.54 -13.21 -4.22
C ILE A 114 15.40 -12.26 -4.60
N ARG A 115 15.18 -12.04 -5.91
CA ARG A 115 14.06 -11.24 -6.43
C ARG A 115 12.73 -11.79 -5.94
N SER A 116 12.52 -13.10 -6.01
CA SER A 116 11.28 -13.75 -5.54
C SER A 116 11.02 -13.47 -4.06
N LEU A 117 12.01 -13.69 -3.19
CA LEU A 117 11.86 -13.48 -1.75
C LEU A 117 11.62 -12.00 -1.41
N LYS A 118 12.39 -11.07 -2.00
CA LYS A 118 12.19 -9.63 -1.79
C LYS A 118 10.85 -9.14 -2.31
N SER A 119 10.40 -9.65 -3.46
CA SER A 119 9.10 -9.30 -4.03
C SER A 119 7.95 -9.81 -3.16
N LEU A 120 8.07 -11.01 -2.61
CA LEU A 120 7.07 -11.57 -1.69
C LEU A 120 6.92 -10.70 -0.43
N VAL A 121 8.04 -10.25 0.16
CA VAL A 121 8.01 -9.29 1.27
C VAL A 121 7.36 -7.98 0.81
N LEU A 122 7.84 -7.38 -0.28
CA LEU A 122 7.35 -6.10 -0.78
C LEU A 122 5.84 -6.11 -1.03
N PHE A 123 5.31 -7.14 -1.67
CA PHE A 123 3.88 -7.25 -1.95
C PHE A 123 3.06 -7.48 -0.68
N GLY A 124 3.60 -8.22 0.29
CA GLY A 124 3.03 -8.33 1.63
C GLY A 124 2.95 -6.97 2.34
N LEU A 125 4.02 -6.18 2.30
CA LEU A 125 4.03 -4.82 2.88
C LEU A 125 3.00 -3.91 2.23
N LYS A 126 2.81 -3.99 0.91
CA LYS A 126 1.76 -3.21 0.23
C LYS A 126 0.37 -3.56 0.75
N GLY A 127 0.06 -4.85 0.89
CA GLY A 127 -1.21 -5.29 1.48
C GLY A 127 -1.40 -4.81 2.92
N MET A 128 -0.37 -4.99 3.76
CA MET A 128 -0.37 -4.49 5.14
C MET A 128 -0.58 -2.98 5.21
N ALA A 129 0.05 -2.20 4.32
CA ALA A 129 -0.09 -0.76 4.28
C ALA A 129 -1.54 -0.30 4.03
N ALA A 130 -2.31 -1.04 3.22
CA ALA A 130 -3.74 -0.75 3.05
C ALA A 130 -4.52 -0.94 4.35
N TYR A 131 -4.28 -2.04 5.07
CA TYR A 131 -4.95 -2.28 6.35
C TYR A 131 -4.55 -1.27 7.42
N ALA A 132 -3.26 -1.00 7.56
CA ALA A 132 -2.73 0.00 8.49
C ALA A 132 -3.28 1.40 8.19
N TYR A 133 -3.38 1.77 6.91
CA TYR A 133 -3.95 3.05 6.49
C TYR A 133 -5.40 3.21 6.98
N HIS A 134 -6.26 2.22 6.76
CA HIS A 134 -7.65 2.28 7.21
C HIS A 134 -7.78 2.30 8.74
N ALA A 135 -6.95 1.54 9.46
CA ALA A 135 -6.90 1.63 10.91
C ALA A 135 -6.48 3.04 11.38
N ARG A 136 -5.50 3.65 10.72
CA ARG A 136 -4.99 4.99 11.03
C ARG A 136 -6.03 6.09 10.75
N VAL A 137 -6.84 5.94 9.70
CA VAL A 137 -8.00 6.83 9.44
C VAL A 137 -8.94 6.86 10.65
N LEU A 138 -9.12 5.72 11.32
CA LEU A 138 -9.90 5.58 12.55
C LEU A 138 -9.13 5.92 13.83
N ARG A 139 -7.91 6.47 13.72
CA ARG A 139 -7.01 6.83 14.85
C ARG A 139 -6.45 5.65 15.62
N HIS A 140 -6.44 4.46 15.02
CA HIS A 140 -5.76 3.29 15.57
C HIS A 140 -4.42 3.08 14.86
N THR A 141 -3.36 2.91 15.64
CA THR A 141 -2.00 2.68 15.12
C THR A 141 -1.32 1.60 15.95
N CYS A 142 -0.33 0.91 15.36
CA CYS A 142 0.48 -0.07 16.06
C CYS A 142 1.95 0.18 15.74
N ARG A 143 2.73 0.57 16.76
CA ARG A 143 4.14 0.92 16.56
C ARG A 143 4.96 -0.21 15.95
N GLU A 144 4.66 -1.46 16.31
CA GLU A 144 5.35 -2.63 15.77
C GLU A 144 5.09 -2.82 14.27
N VAL A 145 3.86 -2.53 13.80
CA VAL A 145 3.53 -2.54 12.37
C VAL A 145 4.26 -1.41 11.65
N ASP A 146 4.22 -0.20 12.21
CA ASP A 146 4.87 0.98 11.64
C ASP A 146 6.39 0.77 11.49
N GLU A 147 7.05 0.28 12.55
CA GLU A 147 8.48 -0.01 12.57
C GLU A 147 8.86 -1.10 11.56
N PHE A 148 8.00 -2.10 11.37
CA PHE A 148 8.27 -3.18 10.46
C PHE A 148 8.29 -2.75 8.99
N PHE A 149 7.51 -1.74 8.58
CA PHE A 149 7.61 -1.19 7.23
C PHE A 149 9.03 -0.68 6.95
N TYR A 150 9.62 0.08 7.88
CA TYR A 150 10.98 0.57 7.73
C TYR A 150 12.01 -0.57 7.75
N GLU A 151 11.88 -1.51 8.68
CA GLU A 151 12.78 -2.67 8.77
C GLU A 151 12.79 -3.45 7.45
N ALA A 152 11.61 -3.83 6.95
CA ALA A 152 11.49 -4.71 5.80
C ALA A 152 11.93 -4.02 4.50
N LEU A 153 11.56 -2.75 4.28
CA LEU A 153 12.02 -1.98 3.11
C LEU A 153 13.53 -1.72 3.16
N PHE A 154 14.10 -1.45 4.33
CA PHE A 154 15.54 -1.38 4.49
C PHE A 154 16.19 -2.69 4.03
N GLN A 155 15.74 -3.84 4.54
CA GLN A 155 16.30 -5.15 4.18
C GLN A 155 16.11 -5.51 2.69
N ILE A 156 15.00 -5.09 2.08
CA ILE A 156 14.81 -5.23 0.62
C ILE A 156 15.88 -4.44 -0.15
N GLY A 157 16.26 -3.27 0.33
CA GLY A 157 17.27 -2.40 -0.28
C GLY A 157 18.71 -2.90 -0.15
N GLU A 158 19.00 -3.78 0.81
CA GLU A 158 20.35 -4.29 1.09
C GLU A 158 20.65 -5.59 0.37
N ASP A 159 21.94 -5.91 0.23
CA ASP A 159 22.36 -7.23 -0.23
C ASP A 159 22.01 -8.29 0.84
N GLY A 160 21.39 -9.38 0.42
CA GLY A 160 20.93 -10.44 1.31
C GLY A 160 21.01 -11.80 0.63
N SER A 161 21.14 -12.85 1.43
CA SER A 161 21.07 -14.23 0.96
C SER A 161 19.65 -14.78 1.10
N GLN A 162 19.40 -15.95 0.51
CA GLN A 162 18.13 -16.65 0.73
C GLN A 162 17.93 -17.01 2.21
N GLU A 163 19.01 -17.36 2.93
CA GLU A 163 18.91 -17.68 4.37
C GLU A 163 18.53 -16.46 5.22
N SER A 164 18.93 -15.25 4.82
CA SER A 164 18.56 -14.03 5.56
C SER A 164 17.18 -13.50 5.17
N LEU A 165 16.74 -13.72 3.92
CA LEU A 165 15.45 -13.22 3.42
C LEU A 165 14.26 -14.12 3.78
N LEU A 166 14.45 -15.43 3.90
CA LEU A 166 13.35 -16.33 4.27
C LEU A 166 12.75 -16.01 5.68
N PRO A 167 13.55 -15.75 6.72
CA PRO A 167 13.02 -15.27 8.00
C PRO A 167 12.24 -13.94 7.88
N LEU A 168 12.65 -13.04 6.99
CA LEU A 168 11.94 -11.78 6.75
C LEU A 168 10.55 -12.01 6.13
N VAL A 169 10.43 -12.95 5.19
CA VAL A 169 9.14 -13.38 4.64
C VAL A 169 8.22 -13.90 5.75
N LEU A 170 8.72 -14.78 6.61
CA LEU A 170 7.92 -15.33 7.72
C LEU A 170 7.53 -14.24 8.72
N LYS A 171 8.45 -13.33 9.04
CA LYS A 171 8.16 -12.17 9.89
C LYS A 171 7.09 -11.28 9.28
N THR A 172 7.11 -11.07 7.96
CA THR A 172 6.07 -10.32 7.23
C THR A 172 4.70 -10.92 7.46
N GLY A 173 4.56 -12.25 7.38
CA GLY A 173 3.30 -12.93 7.68
C GLY A 173 2.83 -12.74 9.13
N ASN A 174 3.75 -12.80 10.10
CA ASN A 174 3.43 -12.59 11.52
C ASN A 174 2.98 -11.16 11.81
N ILE A 175 3.65 -10.15 11.25
CA ILE A 175 3.25 -8.75 11.44
C ILE A 175 1.97 -8.44 10.67
N ASN A 176 1.73 -9.07 9.51
CA ASN A 176 0.46 -8.96 8.80
C ASN A 176 -0.72 -9.42 9.66
N LEU A 177 -0.58 -10.51 10.42
CA LEU A 177 -1.63 -10.96 11.35
C LEU A 177 -1.96 -9.88 12.40
N LYS A 178 -0.94 -9.22 12.96
CA LYS A 178 -1.13 -8.10 13.89
C LYS A 178 -1.77 -6.88 13.22
N CYS A 179 -1.43 -6.61 11.98
CA CYS A 179 -2.01 -5.52 11.20
C CYS A 179 -3.51 -5.77 10.91
N LEU A 180 -3.89 -7.02 10.63
CA LEU A 180 -5.29 -7.42 10.50
C LEU A 180 -6.05 -7.30 11.83
N GLU A 181 -5.46 -7.75 12.94
CA GLU A 181 -6.04 -7.58 14.29
C GLU A 181 -6.25 -6.09 14.64
N LEU A 182 -5.29 -5.23 14.28
CA LEU A 182 -5.41 -3.78 14.45
C LEU A 182 -6.62 -3.22 13.68
N LEU A 183 -6.78 -3.59 12.41
CA LEU A 183 -7.88 -3.11 11.57
C LEU A 183 -9.24 -3.65 12.04
N ASP A 184 -9.30 -4.94 12.40
CA ASP A 184 -10.50 -5.56 12.97
C ASP A 184 -10.95 -4.82 14.23
N HIS A 185 -10.02 -4.59 15.16
CA HIS A 185 -10.30 -3.83 16.38
C HIS A 185 -10.75 -2.39 16.09
N ALA A 186 -10.08 -1.70 15.16
CA ALA A 186 -10.44 -0.33 14.78
C ALA A 186 -11.87 -0.24 14.24
N ASN A 187 -12.25 -1.15 13.35
CA ASN A 187 -13.59 -1.17 12.76
C ASN A 187 -14.66 -1.59 13.77
N THR A 188 -14.47 -2.71 14.49
CA THR A 188 -15.45 -3.23 15.45
C THR A 188 -15.67 -2.30 16.63
N GLN A 189 -14.61 -1.63 17.13
CA GLN A 189 -14.75 -0.63 18.18
C GLN A 189 -15.49 0.62 17.70
N THR A 190 -15.33 1.02 16.43
CA THR A 190 -15.93 2.26 15.89
C THR A 190 -17.37 2.05 15.44
N TYR A 191 -17.66 0.93 14.79
CA TYR A 191 -18.92 0.68 14.08
C TYR A 191 -19.75 -0.47 14.68
N GLY A 192 -19.20 -1.18 15.65
CA GLY A 192 -19.80 -2.37 16.25
C GLY A 192 -19.40 -3.66 15.54
N ASP A 193 -19.65 -4.78 16.21
CA ASP A 193 -19.42 -6.11 15.65
C ASP A 193 -20.37 -6.38 14.47
N PRO A 194 -19.88 -6.92 13.34
CA PRO A 194 -20.75 -7.40 12.28
C PRO A 194 -21.73 -8.45 12.80
N VAL A 195 -23.01 -8.29 12.44
CA VAL A 195 -24.08 -9.25 12.78
C VAL A 195 -24.73 -9.79 11.51
N PRO A 196 -25.30 -11.02 11.53
CA PRO A 196 -26.04 -11.55 10.39
C PRO A 196 -27.11 -10.54 9.93
N THR A 197 -27.01 -10.11 8.67
CA THR A 197 -27.85 -9.05 8.10
C THR A 197 -28.30 -9.46 6.71
N GLU A 198 -29.60 -9.33 6.43
CA GLU A 198 -30.13 -9.49 5.08
C GLU A 198 -29.90 -8.17 4.32
N VAL A 199 -29.11 -8.24 3.24
CA VAL A 199 -28.79 -7.07 2.41
C VAL A 199 -29.63 -7.12 1.14
N PRO A 200 -30.60 -6.22 0.94
CA PRO A 200 -31.47 -6.25 -0.23
C PRO A 200 -30.71 -5.81 -1.50
N LEU A 201 -31.03 -6.44 -2.62
CA LEU A 201 -30.54 -6.04 -3.96
C LEU A 201 -31.56 -5.15 -4.70
N THR A 202 -32.58 -4.67 -3.99
CA THR A 202 -33.64 -3.83 -4.55
C THR A 202 -33.06 -2.47 -4.96
N ILE A 203 -33.43 -2.02 -6.16
CA ILE A 203 -33.06 -0.69 -6.65
C ILE A 203 -34.24 0.26 -6.42
N GLU A 204 -34.07 1.16 -5.46
CA GLU A 204 -35.04 2.20 -5.12
C GLU A 204 -35.11 3.30 -6.18
N LYS A 205 -36.31 3.85 -6.38
CA LYS A 205 -36.50 5.00 -7.28
C LYS A 205 -35.87 6.26 -6.66
N GLY A 206 -35.18 7.03 -7.49
CA GLY A 206 -34.62 8.33 -7.10
C GLY A 206 -33.14 8.47 -7.43
N PRO A 207 -32.52 9.62 -7.09
CA PRO A 207 -31.08 9.79 -7.22
C PRO A 207 -30.34 8.86 -6.25
N PHE A 208 -29.14 8.44 -6.63
CA PHE A 208 -28.33 7.56 -5.81
C PHE A 208 -26.83 7.79 -5.98
N ILE A 209 -26.07 7.30 -4.99
CA ILE A 209 -24.61 7.21 -5.00
C ILE A 209 -24.22 5.74 -4.76
N VAL A 210 -23.23 5.26 -5.50
CA VAL A 210 -22.62 3.93 -5.29
C VAL A 210 -21.23 4.15 -4.68
N VAL A 211 -21.00 3.53 -3.54
CA VAL A 211 -19.72 3.53 -2.82
C VAL A 211 -19.03 2.19 -3.06
N SER A 212 -17.74 2.23 -3.37
CA SER A 212 -16.91 1.05 -3.57
C SER A 212 -15.54 1.31 -2.94
N GLY A 213 -14.74 0.27 -2.73
CA GLY A 213 -13.51 0.33 -1.94
C GLY A 213 -13.73 -0.32 -0.60
N HIS A 214 -13.04 0.13 0.46
CA HIS A 214 -13.07 -0.56 1.76
C HIS A 214 -13.23 0.40 2.95
N ASP A 215 -13.21 1.73 2.71
CA ASP A 215 -13.13 2.69 3.80
C ASP A 215 -14.51 2.94 4.43
N LEU A 216 -14.72 2.39 5.62
CA LEU A 216 -15.97 2.55 6.37
C LEU A 216 -16.13 3.97 6.94
N HIS A 217 -15.04 4.72 7.10
CA HIS A 217 -15.11 6.10 7.56
C HIS A 217 -15.70 7.01 6.49
N ASP A 218 -15.26 6.87 5.25
CA ASP A 218 -15.85 7.56 4.11
C ASP A 218 -17.35 7.23 3.97
N MET A 219 -17.72 5.95 4.11
CA MET A 219 -19.12 5.52 4.09
C MET A 219 -19.93 6.19 5.21
N LYS A 220 -19.41 6.20 6.44
CA LYS A 220 -20.06 6.86 7.59
C LYS A 220 -20.29 8.34 7.32
N LEU A 221 -19.26 9.07 6.87
CA LEU A 221 -19.35 10.49 6.58
C LEU A 221 -20.33 10.78 5.43
N LEU A 222 -20.40 9.91 4.42
CA LEU A 222 -21.36 10.05 3.32
C LEU A 222 -22.80 9.85 3.80
N LEU A 223 -23.06 8.81 4.61
CA LEU A 223 -24.38 8.54 5.18
C LEU A 223 -24.86 9.74 6.02
N GLU A 224 -24.00 10.26 6.90
CA GLU A 224 -24.32 11.44 7.72
C GLU A 224 -24.62 12.68 6.85
N GLN A 225 -23.88 12.89 5.76
CA GLN A 225 -24.08 14.03 4.87
C GLN A 225 -25.30 13.88 3.95
N THR A 226 -25.81 12.67 3.75
CA THR A 226 -26.92 12.38 2.83
C THR A 226 -28.24 12.13 3.55
N ASP A 227 -28.22 12.06 4.88
CA ASP A 227 -29.42 11.89 5.71
C ASP A 227 -30.47 12.98 5.43
N GLY A 228 -31.72 12.55 5.27
CA GLY A 228 -32.86 13.41 4.94
C GLY A 228 -32.83 14.06 3.55
N LYS A 229 -31.84 13.79 2.68
CA LYS A 229 -31.73 14.43 1.34
C LYS A 229 -32.45 13.67 0.22
N GLY A 230 -33.00 12.50 0.50
CA GLY A 230 -33.67 11.66 -0.51
C GLY A 230 -32.71 11.10 -1.57
N ILE A 231 -31.45 10.85 -1.20
CA ILE A 231 -30.43 10.22 -2.04
C ILE A 231 -30.20 8.81 -1.50
N ASN A 232 -30.35 7.79 -2.34
CA ASN A 232 -30.11 6.40 -1.97
C ASN A 232 -28.61 6.08 -2.01
N ILE A 233 -28.09 5.35 -1.03
CA ILE A 233 -26.68 4.95 -0.96
C ILE A 233 -26.58 3.43 -1.13
N TYR A 234 -25.73 2.99 -2.07
CA TYR A 234 -25.48 1.58 -2.36
C TYR A 234 -24.00 1.26 -2.15
N THR A 235 -23.70 0.07 -1.65
CA THR A 235 -22.34 -0.49 -1.61
C THR A 235 -22.06 -1.30 -2.88
N HIS A 236 -20.79 -1.46 -3.23
CA HIS A 236 -20.36 -2.20 -4.41
C HIS A 236 -18.99 -2.84 -4.21
N SER A 237 -18.91 -4.14 -4.52
CA SER A 237 -17.73 -4.99 -4.32
C SER A 237 -17.48 -5.32 -2.84
N GLU A 238 -16.55 -4.61 -2.21
CA GLU A 238 -16.09 -4.82 -0.83
C GLU A 238 -16.62 -3.69 0.08
#